data_AF-A0A847FYK6-F1
#
_entry.id   AF-A0A847FYK6-F1
#
_cell.length_a   1.000
_cell.length_b   1.000
_cell.length_c   1.000
_cell.angle_alpha   90.00
_cell.angle_beta   90.00
_cell.angle_gamma   90.00
#
_symmetry.space_group_name_H-M   'P 1'
#
loop_
_entity.id
_entity.type
_entity.pdbx_description
1 polymer ?
#
loop_
_entity_poly.entity_id
_entity_poly.type
_entity_poly.pdbx_seq_one_letter_code
_entity_poly.pdbx_strand_id
1 'polypeptide(L)' 'MAEIAKKGKVFGNDYSEISVSVSRRINASLINSSNVEIHQGSVSCLPFTDNMFDLVTAIKTHYF' A
#
# COMPACT_ATOMS: atom_id res chain seq x y z
N MET A 1 -0.13 3.62 -9.29
CA MET A 1 -1.03 4.40 -8.41
C MET A 1 -0.45 5.73 -8.00
N ALA A 2 0.77 5.81 -7.43
CA ALA A 2 1.34 7.09 -6.97
C ALA A 2 1.44 8.17 -8.05
N GLU A 3 1.78 7.81 -9.29
CA GLU A 3 1.82 8.74 -10.43
C GLU A 3 0.44 9.32 -10.81
N ILE A 4 -0.62 8.57 -10.51
CA ILE A 4 -2.02 8.97 -10.76
C ILE A 4 -2.50 9.86 -9.59
N ALA A 5 -2.18 9.47 -8.35
CA ALA A 5 -2.56 10.16 -7.13
C ALA A 5 -1.63 11.37 -6.81
N LYS A 6 -1.47 12.30 -7.75
CA LYS A 6 -0.49 13.41 -7.66
C LYS A 6 -0.65 14.31 -6.42
N LYS A 7 -1.86 14.40 -5.85
CA LYS A 7 -2.18 15.15 -4.63
C LYS A 7 -2.64 14.25 -3.47
N GLY A 8 -2.70 12.95 -3.71
CA GLY A 8 -3.17 11.97 -2.75
C GLY A 8 -2.03 11.19 -2.11
N LYS A 9 -2.38 10.31 -1.18
CA LYS A 9 -1.46 9.38 -0.56
C LYS A 9 -1.84 7.96 -0.96
N VAL A 10 -0.85 7.14 -1.28
CA VAL A 10 -1.05 5.75 -1.68
C VAL A 10 -0.62 4.82 -0.57
N PHE A 11 -1.46 3.85 -0.25
CA PHE A 11 -1.18 2.84 0.75
C PHE A 11 -1.11 1.47 0.07
N GLY A 12 -0.04 0.73 0.35
CA GLY A 12 0.10 -0.67 -0.03
C GLY A 12 -0.03 -1.55 1.21
N ASN A 13 -0.77 -2.65 1.11
CA ASN A 13 -0.81 -3.69 2.12
C ASN A 13 -0.66 -5.06 1.44
N ASP A 14 0.27 -5.86 1.93
CA ASP A 14 0.50 -7.23 1.45
C ASP A 14 0.90 -8.11 2.64
N TYR A 15 0.48 -9.38 2.60
CA TYR A 15 0.84 -10.35 3.63
C TYR A 15 2.31 -10.80 3.50
N SER A 16 2.81 -10.90 2.26
CA SER A 16 4.16 -11.38 1.93
C SER A 16 5.22 -10.34 2.29
N GLU A 17 6.10 -10.70 3.22
CA GLU A 17 7.26 -9.89 3.59
C GLU A 17 8.18 -9.58 2.39
N ILE A 18 8.33 -10.55 1.48
CA ILE A 18 9.15 -10.37 0.27
C ILE A 18 8.53 -9.31 -0.64
N SER A 19 7.21 -9.40 -0.87
CA SER A 19 6.47 -8.42 -1.69
C SER A 19 6.63 -7.01 -1.10
N VAL A 20 6.38 -6.86 0.20
CA VAL A 20 6.53 -5.59 0.92
C VAL A 20 7.94 -5.03 0.82
N SER A 21 8.96 -5.87 1.03
CA SER A 21 10.36 -5.45 0.99
C SER A 21 10.75 -4.95 -0.40
N VAL A 22 10.34 -5.66 -1.45
CA VAL A 22 10.58 -5.25 -2.84
C VAL A 22 9.84 -3.94 -3.15
N SER A 23 8.57 -3.82 -2.76
CA SER A 23 7.79 -2.60 -2.98
C SER A 23 8.38 -1.40 -2.24
N ARG A 24 8.86 -1.56 -1.00
CA ARG A 24 9.55 -0.49 -0.25
C ARG A 24 10.84 -0.05 -0.95
N ARG A 25 11.64 -1.00 -1.43
CA ARG A 25 12.87 -0.68 -2.17
C ARG A 25 12.58 0.12 -3.44
N ILE A 26 11.61 -0.31 -4.24
CA ILE A 26 11.27 0.34 -5.52
C ILE A 26 10.68 1.74 -5.29
N ASN A 27 9.87 1.92 -4.24
CA ASN A 27 9.15 3.17 -3.98
C ASN A 27 9.85 4.05 -2.93
N ALA A 28 11.12 3.80 -2.60
CA ALA A 28 11.82 4.44 -1.49
C ALA A 28 11.76 5.98 -1.55
N SER A 29 11.91 6.59 -2.73
CA SER A 29 11.81 8.05 -2.90
C SER A 29 10.43 8.58 -2.55
N LEU A 30 9.37 7.88 -2.96
CA LEU A 30 7.97 8.26 -2.70
C LEU A 30 7.56 8.03 -1.25
N ILE A 31 8.18 7.04 -0.59
CA ILE A 31 8.01 6.81 0.84
C ILE A 31 8.70 7.94 1.62
N ASN A 32 9.92 8.30 1.24
CA ASN A 32 10.66 9.40 1.87
C ASN A 32 9.95 10.75 1.70
N SER A 33 9.23 10.95 0.60
CA SER A 33 8.38 12.14 0.38
C SER A 33 6.99 12.03 1.02
N SER A 34 6.70 10.96 1.78
CA SER A 34 5.41 10.70 2.44
C SER A 34 4.20 10.54 1.50
N ASN A 35 4.43 10.35 0.20
CA ASN A 35 3.37 10.10 -0.79
C ASN A 35 2.91 8.64 -0.79
N VAL A 36 3.75 7.71 -0.32
CA VAL A 36 3.49 6.27 -0.29
C VAL A 36 3.76 5.71 1.10
N GLU A 37 2.86 4.88 1.60
CA GLU A 37 3.08 4.01 2.78
C GLU A 37 2.83 2.56 2.41
N ILE A 38 3.63 1.66 2.99
CA ILE A 38 3.54 0.21 2.70
C ILE A 38 3.58 -0.55 4.02
N HIS A 39 2.52 -1.32 4.26
CA HIS A 39 2.33 -2.16 5.44
C HIS A 39 2.45 -3.64 5.07
N GLN A 40 2.99 -4.42 6.00
CA GLN A 40 2.94 -5.87 5.95
C GLN A 40 1.83 -6.34 6.89
N GLY A 41 0.88 -7.11 6.39
CA GLY A 41 -0.28 -7.51 7.18
C GLY A 41 -1.37 -8.19 6.39
N SER A 42 -2.23 -8.94 7.09
CA SER A 42 -3.41 -9.57 6.52
C SER A 42 -4.51 -8.54 6.25
N VAL A 43 -5.24 -8.71 5.16
CA VAL A 43 -6.45 -7.93 4.87
C VAL A 43 -7.57 -8.16 5.89
N SER A 44 -7.50 -9.24 6.68
CA SER A 44 -8.45 -9.51 7.77
C SER A 44 -8.28 -8.56 8.96
N CYS A 45 -7.18 -7.82 9.05
CA CYS A 45 -6.92 -6.86 10.12
C CYS A 45 -6.09 -5.68 9.60
N LEU A 46 -6.76 -4.72 8.97
CA LEU A 46 -6.13 -3.53 8.39
C LEU A 46 -5.97 -2.40 9.43
N PRO A 47 -4.83 -1.68 9.45
CA PRO A 47 -4.59 -0.58 10.37
C PRO A 47 -5.18 0.75 9.88
N PHE A 48 -6.38 0.70 9.28
CA PHE A 48 -7.02 1.87 8.67
C PHE A 48 -8.39 2.11 9.31
N THR A 49 -8.76 3.37 9.45
CA THR A 49 -10.08 3.76 9.94
C THR A 49 -11.13 3.63 8.84
N ASP A 50 -12.39 3.50 9.24
CA ASP A 50 -13.53 3.49 8.32
C ASP A 50 -13.55 4.74 7.42
N ASN A 51 -13.96 4.56 6.16
CA ASN A 51 -14.09 5.62 5.15
C ASN A 51 -12.80 6.44 4.89
N MET A 52 -11.63 5.86 5.13
CA MET A 52 -10.34 6.54 4.92
C MET A 52 -9.95 6.72 3.44
N PHE A 53 -10.43 5.86 2.54
CA PHE A 53 -9.97 5.79 1.15
C PHE A 53 -11.03 6.21 0.15
N ASP A 54 -10.66 7.09 -0.79
CA ASP A 54 -11.49 7.44 -1.95
C ASP A 54 -11.56 6.30 -2.98
N LEU A 55 -10.51 5.47 -3.05
CA LEU A 55 -10.39 4.35 -3.98
C LEU A 55 -9.65 3.19 -3.34
N VAL A 56 -10.23 2.00 -3.43
CA VAL A 56 -9.60 0.74 -3.00
C VAL A 56 -9.48 -0.19 -4.20
N THR A 57 -8.28 -0.71 -4.43
CA THR A 57 -8.03 -1.73 -5.44
C THR A 57 -7.42 -2.96 -4.79
N ALA A 58 -7.91 -4.15 -5.15
CA ALA A 58 -7.37 -5.43 -4.68
C ALA A 58 -6.96 -6.27 -5.90
N ILE A 59 -5.70 -6.70 -5.96
CA ILE A 59 -5.17 -7.48 -7.08
C ILE A 59 -4.57 -8.77 -6.53
N LYS A 60 -5.03 -9.92 -7.04
CA LYS A 60 -4.53 -11.26 -6.70
C LYS A 60 -4.53 -11.58 -5.19
N THR A 61 -5.57 -11.18 -4.47
CA THR A 61 -5.70 -11.33 -3.01
C THR A 61 -6.22 -12.70 -2.54
N HIS A 62 -6.51 -13.64 -3.46
CA HIS A 62 -7.14 -14.92 -3.12
C HIS A 62 -6.18 -16.13 -3.02
N TYR A 63 -4.90 -15.97 -3.38
CA TYR A 63 -3.98 -17.12 -3.54
C TYR A 63 -2.86 -17.22 -2.50
N PHE A 64 -2.92 -16.45 -1.40
CA PHE A 64 -1.93 -16.50 -0.32
C PHE A 64 -2.58 -16.36 1.05
#